data_AF-A0A7W0MTL9-F1
#
_entry.id   AF-A0A7W0MTL9-F1
#
_cell.length_a   1.000
_cell.length_b   1.000
_cell.length_c   1.000
_cell.angle_alpha   90.00
_cell.angle_beta   90.00
_cell.angle_gamma   90.00
#
_symmetry.space_group_name_H-M   'P 1'
#
loop_
_entity.id
_entity.type
_entity.pdbx_description
1 polymer ?
#
loop_
_entity_poly.entity_id
_entity_poly.type
_entity_poly.pdbx_seq_one_letter_code
_entity_poly.pdbx_strand_id
1 'polypeptide(L)'
;MPTTHPRYTVTDTGDVRDMLDLAQRRWPEVADRRQLLLRLAAAGHAAIVEDADTDERERRRQRQSEALARADELVDRDALLSDSAWQ
;
A
#
# COMPACT_ATOMS: atom_id res chain seq x y z
N MET A 1 -12.39 34.58 -3.86
CA MET A 1 -11.25 33.76 -3.39
C MET A 1 -11.18 32.50 -4.23
N PRO A 2 -10.27 32.39 -5.21
CA PRO A 2 -10.09 31.14 -5.93
C PRO A 2 -9.25 30.21 -5.05
N THR A 3 -9.84 29.11 -4.60
CA THR A 3 -9.06 28.04 -3.97
C THR A 3 -8.29 27.32 -5.07
N THR A 4 -6.98 27.12 -4.90
CA THR A 4 -6.11 26.39 -5.85
C THR A 4 -6.60 24.98 -6.19
N HIS A 5 -7.51 24.44 -5.37
CA HIS A 5 -8.06 23.09 -5.51
C HIS A 5 -9.53 23.17 -5.95
N PRO A 6 -9.95 22.35 -6.94
CA PRO A 6 -11.35 22.21 -7.32
C PRO A 6 -12.19 21.80 -6.12
N ARG A 7 -13.40 22.38 -6.01
CA ARG A 7 -14.38 21.98 -5.00
C ARG A 7 -15.25 20.88 -5.59
N TYR A 8 -15.26 19.73 -4.93
CA TYR A 8 -16.18 18.64 -5.28
C TYR A 8 -17.30 18.61 -4.24
N THR A 9 -18.55 18.69 -4.72
CA THR A 9 -19.72 18.56 -3.87
C THR A 9 -20.09 17.08 -3.80
N VAL A 10 -20.11 16.54 -2.59
CA VAL A 10 -20.55 15.18 -2.31
C VAL A 10 -21.92 15.25 -1.66
N THR A 11 -22.87 14.46 -2.15
CA THR A 11 -24.23 14.38 -1.61
C THR A 11 -24.46 13.00 -1.01
N ASP A 12 -25.21 12.93 0.10
CA ASP A 12 -25.54 11.68 0.80
C ASP A 12 -26.66 10.92 0.06
N THR A 13 -26.30 10.40 -1.11
CA THR A 13 -27.18 9.68 -2.03
C THR A 13 -26.42 8.56 -2.72
N GLY A 14 -27.16 7.54 -3.17
CA GLY A 14 -26.60 6.38 -3.87
C GLY A 14 -25.41 5.77 -3.13
N ASP A 15 -24.32 5.55 -3.85
CA ASP A 15 -23.10 4.92 -3.32
C ASP A 15 -22.54 5.62 -2.08
N VAL A 16 -22.63 6.96 -2.02
CA VAL A 16 -22.13 7.71 -0.86
C VAL A 16 -22.92 7.35 0.39
N ARG A 17 -24.24 7.19 0.28
CA ARG A 17 -25.08 6.78 1.40
C ARG A 17 -24.71 5.39 1.89
N ASP A 18 -24.56 4.44 0.97
CA ASP A 18 -24.26 3.05 1.31
C ASP A 18 -22.88 2.93 1.99
N MET A 19 -21.90 3.69 1.49
CA MET A 19 -20.58 3.80 2.11
C MET A 19 -20.64 4.42 3.51
N LEU A 20 -21.42 5.48 3.70
CA LEU A 20 -21.60 6.12 5.01
C LEU A 20 -22.38 5.22 5.97
N ASP A 21 -23.38 4.48 5.51
CA ASP A 21 -24.11 3.54 6.35
C ASP A 21 -23.21 2.39 6.81
N LEU A 22 -22.31 1.91 5.95
CA LEU A 22 -21.26 0.96 6.32
C LEU A 22 -20.29 1.55 7.34
N ALA A 23 -19.81 2.76 7.09
CA ALA A 23 -18.94 3.47 8.01
C ALA A 23 -19.61 3.68 9.38
N GLN A 24 -20.92 3.94 9.42
CA GLN A 24 -21.69 4.15 10.65
C GLN A 24 -21.76 2.86 11.48
N ARG A 25 -21.93 1.70 10.82
CA ARG A 25 -21.88 0.40 11.50
C ARG A 25 -20.50 0.12 12.12
N ARG A 26 -19.43 0.60 11.46
CA ARG A 26 -18.04 0.42 11.91
C ARG A 26 -17.62 1.40 13.01
N TRP A 27 -18.18 2.61 13.01
CA TRP A 27 -17.94 3.69 13.97
C TRP A 27 -19.28 4.24 14.52
N PRO A 28 -19.99 3.45 15.34
CA PRO A 28 -21.31 3.84 15.84
C PRO A 28 -21.29 5.10 16.71
N GLU A 29 -20.13 5.47 17.27
CA GLU A 29 -19.93 6.65 18.10
C GLU A 29 -19.94 7.98 17.33
N VAL A 30 -19.73 7.95 16.01
CA VAL A 30 -19.67 9.15 15.17
C VAL A 30 -21.07 9.44 14.63
N ALA A 31 -21.76 10.44 15.17
CA ALA A 31 -23.11 10.80 14.75
C ALA A 31 -23.17 11.72 13.51
N ASP A 32 -22.10 12.49 13.26
CA ASP A 32 -22.06 13.43 12.13
C ASP A 32 -21.57 12.75 10.85
N ARG A 33 -22.42 12.77 9.80
CA ARG A 33 -22.12 12.22 8.47
C ARG A 33 -20.87 12.83 7.85
N ARG A 34 -20.61 14.13 8.08
CA ARG A 34 -19.41 14.78 7.55
C ARG A 34 -18.15 14.23 8.21
N GLN A 35 -18.15 14.09 9.54
CA GLN A 35 -17.04 13.45 10.25
C GLN A 35 -16.83 12.00 9.81
N LEU A 36 -17.92 11.27 9.58
CA LEU A 36 -17.89 9.91 9.09
C LEU A 36 -17.23 9.82 7.71
N LEU A 37 -17.57 10.73 6.80
CA LEU A 37 -16.97 10.82 5.46
C LEU A 37 -15.46 11.07 5.53
N LEU A 38 -15.02 12.00 6.40
CA LEU A 38 -13.60 12.29 6.61
C LEU A 38 -12.86 11.06 7.17
N ARG A 39 -13.49 10.34 8.11
CA ARG A 39 -12.92 9.14 8.71
C ARG A 39 -12.81 8.00 7.71
N LEU A 40 -13.83 7.82 6.87
CA LEU A 40 -13.83 6.86 5.77
C LEU A 40 -12.71 7.17 4.77
N ALA A 41 -12.56 8.44 4.37
CA ALA A 41 -11.49 8.86 3.47
C ALA A 41 -10.09 8.61 4.07
N ALA A 42 -9.91 8.88 5.37
CA ALA A 42 -8.66 8.59 6.06
C ALA A 42 -8.34 7.08 6.11
N ALA A 43 -9.36 6.25 6.37
CA ALA A 43 -9.21 4.80 6.34
C ALA A 43 -8.86 4.28 4.94
N GLY A 44 -9.51 4.80 3.89
CA GLY A 44 -9.16 4.47 2.50
C GLY A 44 -7.74 4.88 2.13
N HIS A 45 -7.31 6.08 2.53
CA HIS A 45 -5.92 6.53 2.33
C HIS A 45 -4.91 5.59 3.00
N ALA A 46 -5.16 5.19 4.25
CA ALA A 46 -4.28 4.28 4.96
C ALA A 46 -4.16 2.92 4.25
N ALA A 47 -5.28 2.36 3.79
CA ALA A 47 -5.28 1.10 3.04
C ALA A 47 -4.48 1.20 1.73
N ILE A 48 -4.65 2.29 0.95
CA ILE A 48 -3.90 2.50 -0.30
C ILE A 48 -2.39 2.60 -0.03
N VAL A 49 -1.98 3.28 1.04
CA VAL A 49 -0.56 3.39 1.42
C VAL A 49 0.00 2.01 1.80
N GLU A 50 -0.74 1.22 2.57
CA GLU A 50 -0.34 -0.12 2.98
C GLU A 50 -0.21 -1.08 1.79
N ASP A 51 -1.15 -1.02 0.84
CA ASP A 51 -1.11 -1.81 -0.40
C ASP A 51 0.12 -1.44 -1.24
N ALA A 52 0.38 -0.14 -1.44
CA ALA A 52 1.53 0.33 -2.21
C ALA A 52 2.88 -0.08 -1.56
N ASP A 53 2.96 -0.04 -0.23
CA ASP A 53 4.10 -0.50 0.53
C ASP A 53 4.33 -2.02 0.37
N THR A 54 3.24 -2.79 0.37
CA THR A 54 3.27 -4.24 0.20
C THR A 54 3.75 -4.61 -1.20
N ASP A 55 3.19 -3.98 -2.23
CA ASP A 55 3.62 -4.15 -3.62
C ASP A 55 5.11 -3.87 -3.80
N GLU A 56 5.63 -2.77 -3.23
CA GLU A 56 7.06 -2.46 -3.37
C GLU A 56 7.96 -3.46 -2.63
N ARG A 57 7.51 -3.95 -1.47
CA ARG A 57 8.23 -5.02 -0.75
C ARG A 57 8.28 -6.31 -1.56
N GLU A 58 7.18 -6.68 -2.21
CA GLU A 58 7.11 -7.85 -3.07
C GLU A 58 8.01 -7.69 -4.30
N ARG A 59 7.96 -6.55 -4.99
CA ARG A 59 8.86 -6.25 -6.11
C ARG A 59 10.33 -6.30 -5.69
N ARG A 60 10.67 -5.75 -4.51
CA ARG A 60 12.04 -5.81 -3.99
C ARG A 60 12.48 -7.25 -3.70
N ARG A 61 11.61 -8.07 -3.10
CA ARG A 61 11.89 -9.50 -2.87
C ARG A 61 12.09 -10.25 -4.18
N GLN A 62 11.26 -9.98 -5.18
CA GLN A 62 11.36 -10.58 -6.51
C GLN A 62 12.71 -10.25 -7.15
N ARG A 63 13.12 -8.97 -7.16
CA ARG A 63 14.43 -8.53 -7.68
C ARG A 63 15.60 -9.20 -6.95
N GLN A 64 15.52 -9.34 -5.63
CA GLN A 64 16.55 -10.03 -4.84
C GLN A 64 16.62 -11.51 -5.18
N SER A 65 15.47 -12.17 -5.33
CA SER A 65 15.41 -13.58 -5.70
C SER A 65 16.00 -13.83 -7.09
N GLU A 66 15.68 -12.98 -8.06
CA GLU A 66 16.24 -13.06 -9.43
C GLU A 66 17.75 -12.82 -9.44
N ALA A 67 18.23 -11.84 -8.67
CA ALA A 67 19.66 -11.57 -8.55
C ALA A 67 20.41 -12.75 -7.91
N LEU A 68 19.85 -13.38 -6.88
CA LEU A 68 20.44 -14.56 -6.24
C LEU A 68 20.47 -15.77 -7.17
N ALA A 69 19.38 -16.02 -7.90
CA ALA A 69 19.33 -17.10 -8.89
C ALA A 69 20.40 -16.91 -9.98
N ARG A 70 20.59 -15.67 -10.46
CA ARG A 70 21.63 -15.34 -11.43
C ARG A 70 23.05 -15.44 -10.86
N ALA A 71 23.23 -15.11 -9.58
CA ALA A 71 24.55 -15.22 -8.94
C ALA A 71 25.02 -16.69 -8.89
N ASP A 72 24.11 -17.64 -8.69
CA ASP A 72 24.40 -19.08 -8.69
C ASP A 72 24.93 -19.56 -10.05
N GLU A 73 24.51 -18.94 -11.16
CA GLU A 73 25.02 -19.22 -12.51
C GLU A 73 26.40 -18.61 -12.78
N LEU A 74 26.75 -17.54 -12.07
CA LEU A 74 27.96 -16.74 -12.31
C LEU A 74 29.09 -17.05 -11.33
N VAL A 75 28.79 -17.76 -10.26
CA VAL A 75 29.71 -18.06 -9.17
C VAL A 75 29.92 -19.57 -9.10
N ASP A 76 31.14 -20.02 -9.41
CA ASP A 76 31.56 -21.38 -9.09
C ASP A 76 31.83 -21.46 -7.57
N ARG A 77 30.81 -21.94 -6.86
CA ARG A 77 30.83 -22.06 -5.40
C ARG A 77 31.93 -22.97 -4.91
N ASP A 78 32.20 -24.06 -5.62
CA ASP A 78 33.21 -25.04 -5.22
C ASP A 78 34.62 -24.47 -5.42
N ALA A 79 34.82 -23.67 -6.47
CA ALA A 79 36.05 -22.91 -6.66
C ALA A 79 36.27 -21.87 -5.53
N LEU A 80 35.25 -21.08 -5.15
CA LEU A 80 35.36 -20.06 -4.10
C LEU A 80 35.61 -20.64 -2.69
N LEU A 81 35.10 -21.84 -2.42
CA LEU A 81 35.28 -22.52 -1.15
C LEU A 81 36.55 -23.36 -1.09
N SER A 82 37.33 -23.43 -2.17
CA SER A 82 38.62 -24.11 -2.17
C SER A 82 39.69 -23.30 -1.43
N ASP A 83 40.60 -23.99 -0.73
CA ASP A 83 41.73 -23.36 -0.03
C ASP A 83 42.66 -22.58 -0.99
N SER A 84 42.66 -22.94 -2.28
CA SER A 84 43.42 -22.26 -3.33
C SER A 84 42.85 -20.88 -3.73
N ALA A 85 41.62 -20.55 -3.35
CA ALA A 85 41.00 -19.29 -3.74
C ALA A 85 41.55 -18.06 -3.00
N TRP A 86 42.29 -18.26 -1.91
CA TRP A 86 42.72 -17.20 -0.98
C TRP A 86 44.23 -17.15 -0.70
N GLN A 87 45.03 -17.88 -1.49
CA GLN A 87 46.50 -17.73 -1.51
C GLN A 87 46.91 -16.61 -2.47
#